data_AF-A0A0V1EZM2-F1
#
_entry.id   AF-A0A0V1EZM2-F1
#
_cell.length_a   1.000
_cell.length_b   1.000
_cell.length_c   1.000
_cell.angle_alpha   90.00
_cell.angle_beta   90.00
_cell.angle_gamma   90.00
#
_symmetry.space_group_name_H-M   'P 1'
#
loop_
_entity.id
_entity.type
_entity.pdbx_description
1 polymer ?
#
loop_
_entity_poly.entity_id
_entity_poly.type
_entity_poly.pdbx_seq_one_letter_code
_entity_poly.pdbx_strand_id
1 'polypeptide(L)'
;MMDKSNTPDNASDDDKAENEEERIVDDVAKQYFPPLPDVTYSYSNPTPKLSSSCGGSDTASDETIQSTPSLSSRREKVPLLARMSDSCISHCSFPGDTVYNDMLQQAEEAIEAGVYPKRIAQGSSGSYFVRNVKGEIIGVFKPKNEEPYGHLNPKWLKWMQRVCCPCCFGRSCLPLNQGYLSEAAASLVDEKLQLHVVPKTKVVRLAAPTFNYSRIDHAKAQTKQHIMEKYPNIGRHFHRLGLPRKIGSLQTFVSGYKDANYWLAHFEQEPLSEAAKVQFQRQFERLVILDYIIRNTDRGSDNWLIKYVHEDQVNGEQMVDVECDDKDSSVRIKIAAIDNGLAFPLKHPDEWRAYPFHWAWLKQAREPFSDETRRLILPRIEDLDFVMELCDDLKKLFETDQGFDPQIFEKQMSVLRGQILNLCQALKESKSPLQLVQMPPMIIEKTKEHMSHPQEHNDIVVIDEAYLRENDYAVAQLEKALMEKCSYIIIESTVLANQAKGSISIGNFLHRTAVLFGSATVIIICYFPNLPIVWGTIYGTSLVSCALYWCGWSRDPCSHYQVETNRQKLEEMWRRNSLSLLINPVVLRYQNDRPRRTFQMLIVVASTAFVVLKCFKLL
;
A
#
# COMPACT_ATOMS: atom_id res chain seq x y z
N MET A 1 13.17 -33.88 -28.26
CA MET A 1 13.78 -32.63 -28.74
C MET A 1 12.67 -31.72 -29.24
N MET A 2 12.88 -30.41 -29.22
CA MET A 2 11.98 -29.35 -29.72
C MET A 2 11.61 -29.57 -31.22
N ASP A 3 10.58 -28.95 -31.84
CA ASP A 3 9.82 -27.76 -31.43
C ASP A 3 8.46 -27.54 -32.14
N LYS A 4 7.69 -26.58 -31.60
CA LYS A 4 6.70 -25.67 -32.25
C LYS A 4 5.57 -26.19 -33.16
N SER A 5 4.33 -25.91 -32.72
CA SER A 5 3.39 -25.14 -33.53
C SER A 5 2.72 -24.05 -32.69
N ASN A 6 2.52 -22.86 -33.25
CA ASN A 6 1.93 -21.71 -32.56
C ASN A 6 0.40 -21.86 -32.46
N THR A 7 -0.17 -21.48 -31.31
CA THR A 7 -1.58 -21.03 -31.21
C THR A 7 -1.61 -19.57 -30.77
N PRO A 8 -2.43 -18.71 -31.41
CA PRO A 8 -2.47 -17.28 -31.11
C PRO A 8 -3.29 -16.96 -29.86
N ASP A 9 -2.93 -15.86 -29.18
CA ASP A 9 -3.69 -15.31 -28.06
C ASP A 9 -5.03 -14.73 -28.53
N ASN A 10 -6.12 -15.46 -28.21
CA ASN A 10 -7.48 -14.94 -28.29
C ASN A 10 -7.78 -14.04 -27.08
N ALA A 11 -7.26 -12.81 -27.11
CA ALA A 11 -8.00 -11.67 -26.58
C ALA A 11 -9.18 -11.38 -27.52
N SER A 12 -10.34 -11.03 -26.95
CA SER A 12 -11.54 -10.71 -27.72
C SER A 12 -11.26 -9.55 -28.67
N ASP A 13 -11.89 -9.52 -29.84
CA ASP A 13 -11.72 -8.38 -30.76
C ASP A 13 -12.23 -7.06 -30.13
N ASP A 14 -13.20 -7.14 -29.21
CA ASP A 14 -13.67 -6.04 -28.39
C ASP A 14 -12.56 -5.48 -27.46
N ASP A 15 -11.77 -6.33 -26.80
CA ASP A 15 -10.68 -5.91 -25.89
C ASP A 15 -9.54 -5.19 -26.65
N LYS A 16 -9.32 -5.58 -27.91
CA LYS A 16 -8.35 -4.92 -28.80
C LYS A 16 -8.88 -3.57 -29.29
N ALA A 17 -10.16 -3.50 -29.65
CA ALA A 17 -10.81 -2.26 -30.06
C ALA A 17 -10.82 -1.23 -28.92
N GLU A 18 -11.14 -1.63 -27.68
CA GLU A 18 -11.19 -0.73 -26.53
C GLU A 18 -9.81 -0.11 -26.21
N ASN A 19 -8.74 -0.91 -26.27
CA ASN A 19 -7.36 -0.43 -26.12
C ASN A 19 -6.92 0.51 -27.26
N GLU A 20 -7.41 0.29 -28.48
CA GLU A 20 -7.06 1.13 -29.64
C GLU A 20 -7.86 2.45 -29.64
N GLU A 21 -9.14 2.44 -29.26
CA GLU A 21 -9.94 3.65 -29.05
C GLU A 21 -9.38 4.53 -27.93
N GLU A 22 -9.03 3.95 -26.77
CA GLU A 22 -8.48 4.73 -25.66
C GLU A 22 -7.16 5.37 -26.06
N ARG A 23 -6.31 4.65 -26.82
CA ARG A 23 -5.06 5.17 -27.39
C ARG A 23 -5.26 6.31 -28.39
N ILE A 24 -6.25 6.20 -29.29
CA ILE A 24 -6.60 7.28 -30.23
C ILE A 24 -7.06 8.54 -29.50
N VAL A 25 -7.90 8.39 -28.46
CA VAL A 25 -8.32 9.52 -27.61
C VAL A 25 -7.15 10.11 -26.83
N ASP A 26 -6.21 9.28 -26.37
CA ASP A 26 -4.98 9.70 -25.70
C ASP A 26 -4.08 10.54 -26.60
N ASP A 27 -3.87 10.10 -27.84
CA ASP A 27 -3.00 10.77 -28.80
C ASP A 27 -3.64 12.06 -29.34
N VAL A 28 -4.95 12.08 -29.56
CA VAL A 28 -5.71 13.31 -29.83
C VAL A 28 -5.61 14.30 -28.65
N ALA A 29 -5.78 13.85 -27.41
CA ALA A 29 -5.68 14.74 -26.24
C ALA A 29 -4.28 15.37 -26.09
N LYS A 30 -3.21 14.60 -26.36
CA LYS A 30 -1.83 15.09 -26.38
C LYS A 30 -1.57 16.09 -27.52
N GLN A 31 -2.25 15.93 -28.66
CA GLN A 31 -2.06 16.76 -29.85
C GLN A 31 -2.66 18.18 -29.70
N TYR A 32 -3.80 18.32 -29.02
CA TYR A 32 -4.44 19.63 -28.78
C TYR A 32 -3.92 20.36 -27.55
N PHE A 33 -3.28 19.66 -26.60
CA PHE A 33 -2.72 20.23 -25.38
C PHE A 33 -1.32 19.67 -25.11
N PRO A 34 -0.28 20.15 -25.85
CA PRO A 34 1.08 19.69 -25.60
C PRO A 34 1.53 20.04 -24.16
N PRO A 35 2.25 19.16 -23.47
CA PRO A 35 2.89 19.52 -22.21
C PRO A 35 3.88 20.67 -22.44
N LEU A 36 3.98 21.58 -21.47
CA LEU A 36 5.03 22.60 -21.49
C LEU A 36 6.41 21.92 -21.53
N PRO A 37 7.40 22.49 -22.23
CA PRO A 37 8.67 21.82 -22.47
C PRO A 37 9.46 21.61 -21.17
N ASP A 38 9.66 20.35 -20.81
CA ASP A 38 10.72 19.99 -19.86
C ASP A 38 12.08 20.34 -20.47
N VAL A 39 12.84 21.17 -19.76
CA VAL A 39 14.20 21.56 -20.14
C VAL A 39 15.11 20.34 -20.08
N THR A 40 15.26 19.67 -21.22
CA THR A 40 16.04 18.43 -21.35
C THR A 40 17.29 18.69 -22.18
N TYR A 41 18.45 18.47 -21.56
CA TYR A 41 19.75 18.56 -22.22
C TYR A 41 19.93 17.39 -23.20
N SER A 42 20.30 17.70 -24.43
CA SER A 42 20.54 16.70 -25.47
C SER A 42 21.86 15.95 -25.27
N TYR A 43 21.81 14.61 -25.28
CA TYR A 43 22.98 13.79 -25.58
C TYR A 43 22.71 12.90 -26.79
N SER A 44 23.51 13.11 -27.84
CA SER A 44 23.50 12.35 -29.09
C SER A 44 24.21 11.00 -28.92
N ASN A 45 23.55 9.90 -29.31
CA ASN A 45 24.21 8.60 -29.49
C ASN A 45 24.32 8.24 -30.99
N PRO A 46 25.49 7.81 -31.49
CA PRO A 46 25.68 7.44 -32.88
C PRO A 46 25.31 5.97 -33.16
N THR A 47 24.66 5.72 -34.28
CA THR A 47 24.50 4.39 -34.89
C THR A 47 25.75 3.94 -35.64
N PRO A 48 25.98 2.61 -35.75
CA PRO A 48 26.56 2.01 -36.95
C PRO A 48 25.59 1.01 -37.63
N LYS A 49 25.84 0.72 -38.92
CA LYS A 49 25.06 -0.16 -39.82
C LYS A 49 25.94 -1.29 -40.41
N LEU A 50 25.28 -2.28 -41.06
CA LEU A 50 25.81 -3.31 -42.00
C LEU A 50 26.65 -4.46 -41.38
N SER A 51 26.72 -5.70 -41.92
CA SER A 51 26.10 -6.34 -43.12
C SER A 51 26.33 -7.88 -43.19
N SER A 52 25.42 -8.65 -43.84
CA SER A 52 25.66 -9.88 -44.70
C SER A 52 26.30 -11.17 -44.06
N SER A 53 26.18 -12.44 -44.53
CA SER A 53 25.49 -13.11 -45.67
C SER A 53 25.63 -14.69 -45.63
N CYS A 54 24.63 -15.43 -46.16
CA CYS A 54 24.65 -16.78 -46.87
C CYS A 54 24.94 -18.19 -46.23
N GLY A 55 24.23 -19.22 -46.76
CA GLY A 55 24.50 -20.71 -46.76
C GLY A 55 23.90 -21.54 -45.60
N GLY A 56 23.43 -22.80 -45.64
CA GLY A 56 23.31 -23.91 -46.64
C GLY A 56 23.74 -25.27 -46.00
N SER A 57 23.17 -26.48 -46.24
CA SER A 57 21.94 -26.97 -46.92
C SER A 57 21.60 -28.44 -46.49
N ASP A 58 20.41 -28.96 -46.87
CA ASP A 58 19.98 -30.40 -46.91
C ASP A 58 19.91 -31.20 -45.55
N THR A 59 19.27 -32.38 -45.36
CA THR A 59 18.64 -33.45 -46.20
C THR A 59 17.34 -34.03 -45.55
N ALA A 60 16.64 -34.96 -46.22
CA ALA A 60 15.31 -35.51 -45.85
C ALA A 60 15.26 -37.02 -45.51
N SER A 61 14.16 -37.49 -44.88
CA SER A 61 13.45 -38.80 -45.02
C SER A 61 12.69 -39.20 -43.72
N ASP A 62 11.77 -40.16 -43.66
CA ASP A 62 10.53 -40.44 -44.44
C ASP A 62 9.65 -41.44 -43.62
N GLU A 63 8.41 -41.72 -44.05
CA GLU A 63 7.51 -42.84 -43.67
C GLU A 63 6.85 -42.92 -42.26
N THR A 64 5.75 -43.65 -41.99
CA THR A 64 4.49 -43.97 -42.74
C THR A 64 3.43 -44.58 -41.77
N ILE A 65 2.23 -43.99 -41.75
CA ILE A 65 0.84 -44.52 -41.54
C ILE A 65 0.59 -45.85 -40.78
N GLN A 66 -0.37 -45.82 -39.81
CA GLN A 66 -1.48 -46.77 -39.49
C GLN A 66 -1.78 -46.77 -37.96
N SER A 67 -3.00 -46.94 -37.43
CA SER A 67 -4.38 -47.02 -37.96
C SER A 67 -5.40 -46.81 -36.82
N THR A 68 -6.59 -46.26 -37.10
CA THR A 68 -7.74 -46.18 -36.15
C THR A 68 -8.62 -47.43 -36.25
N PRO A 69 -9.39 -47.79 -35.20
CA PRO A 69 -10.84 -47.47 -35.29
C PRO A 69 -11.54 -47.04 -33.98
N SER A 70 -12.70 -46.44 -34.19
CA SER A 70 -13.64 -45.82 -33.24
C SER A 70 -14.37 -46.76 -32.27
N LEU A 71 -14.86 -46.20 -31.15
CA LEU A 71 -16.26 -46.40 -30.73
C LEU A 71 -16.86 -45.10 -30.12
N SER A 72 -18.19 -45.00 -30.11
CA SER A 72 -18.96 -43.75 -29.97
C SER A 72 -19.74 -43.60 -28.66
N SER A 73 -20.30 -42.40 -28.44
CA SER A 73 -21.22 -42.02 -27.32
C SER A 73 -20.55 -41.88 -25.93
N ARG A 74 -20.79 -40.83 -25.14
CA ARG A 74 -22.00 -39.96 -25.02
C ARG A 74 -21.62 -38.52 -24.62
N ARG A 75 -22.47 -37.54 -24.96
CA ARG A 75 -22.38 -36.16 -24.44
C ARG A 75 -22.95 -36.09 -23.02
N GLU A 76 -22.26 -35.42 -22.10
CA GLU A 76 -22.89 -34.65 -21.02
C GLU A 76 -22.35 -33.22 -21.03
N LYS A 77 -23.25 -32.25 -20.81
CA LYS A 77 -22.95 -30.82 -20.86
C LYS A 77 -22.63 -30.35 -19.44
N VAL A 78 -21.36 -30.06 -19.15
CA VAL A 78 -20.98 -29.29 -17.97
C VAL A 78 -20.95 -27.81 -18.37
N PRO A 79 -21.61 -26.89 -17.64
CA PRO A 79 -21.56 -25.48 -17.99
C PRO A 79 -20.15 -24.95 -17.76
N LEU A 80 -19.55 -24.40 -18.81
CA LEU A 80 -18.29 -23.67 -18.70
C LEU A 80 -18.49 -22.46 -17.78
N LEU A 81 -17.67 -22.39 -16.73
CA LEU A 81 -17.59 -21.25 -15.82
C LEU A 81 -17.50 -19.96 -16.65
N ALA A 82 -18.48 -19.07 -16.46
CA ALA A 82 -18.43 -17.74 -17.02
C ALA A 82 -17.21 -17.02 -16.46
N ARG A 83 -16.22 -16.79 -17.33
CA ARG A 83 -15.10 -15.89 -17.06
C ARG A 83 -15.71 -14.52 -16.80
N MET A 84 -15.58 -13.99 -15.58
CA MET A 84 -16.12 -12.68 -15.24
C MET A 84 -15.40 -11.62 -16.07
N SER A 85 -16.06 -11.17 -17.15
CA SER A 85 -15.68 -9.99 -17.92
C SER A 85 -15.95 -8.73 -17.11
N ASP A 86 -15.20 -7.67 -17.36
CA ASP A 86 -15.30 -6.35 -16.69
C ASP A 86 -16.67 -5.65 -16.84
N SER A 87 -17.61 -6.25 -17.58
CA SER A 87 -19.00 -5.82 -17.74
C SER A 87 -19.84 -5.84 -16.46
N CYS A 88 -19.43 -6.53 -15.38
CA CYS A 88 -20.19 -6.55 -14.12
C CYS A 88 -19.93 -5.35 -13.19
N ILE A 89 -19.00 -4.45 -13.53
CA ILE A 89 -18.56 -3.33 -12.65
C ILE A 89 -19.09 -1.96 -13.14
N SER A 90 -20.27 -1.94 -13.75
CA SER A 90 -21.00 -0.70 -14.05
C SER A 90 -21.85 -0.21 -12.87
N HIS A 91 -22.48 -1.12 -12.13
CA HIS A 91 -23.27 -0.84 -10.92
C HIS A 91 -22.69 -1.59 -9.72
N CYS A 92 -22.33 -0.84 -8.67
CA CYS A 92 -22.02 -1.43 -7.37
C CYS A 92 -23.33 -1.87 -6.69
N SER A 93 -23.65 -3.16 -6.77
CA SER A 93 -24.81 -3.75 -6.09
C SER A 93 -24.35 -4.75 -5.02
N PHE A 94 -24.87 -4.62 -3.81
CA PHE A 94 -24.54 -5.48 -2.68
C PHE A 94 -25.72 -6.42 -2.38
N PRO A 95 -25.70 -7.69 -2.84
CA PRO A 95 -26.80 -8.61 -2.59
C PRO A 95 -27.01 -8.84 -1.09
N GLY A 96 -28.27 -8.79 -0.65
CA GLY A 96 -28.66 -8.95 0.75
C GLY A 96 -28.66 -7.67 1.61
N ASP A 97 -28.30 -6.50 1.05
CA ASP A 97 -28.23 -5.24 1.80
C ASP A 97 -28.97 -4.10 1.07
N THR A 98 -30.31 -4.14 1.14
CA THR A 98 -31.19 -3.16 0.48
C THR A 98 -30.92 -1.74 1.00
N VAL A 99 -30.86 -1.54 2.31
CA VAL A 99 -30.66 -0.22 2.94
C VAL A 99 -29.36 0.45 2.45
N TYR A 100 -28.26 -0.30 2.33
CA TYR A 100 -27.03 0.27 1.80
C TYR A 100 -27.10 0.53 0.28
N ASN A 101 -27.78 -0.32 -0.48
CA ASN A 101 -28.01 -0.09 -1.92
C ASN A 101 -28.87 1.16 -2.15
N ASP A 102 -29.93 1.35 -1.36
CA ASP A 102 -30.83 2.52 -1.45
C ASP A 102 -30.09 3.82 -1.10
N MET A 103 -29.19 3.80 -0.11
CA MET A 103 -28.29 4.92 0.19
C MET A 103 -27.33 5.21 -0.96
N LEU A 104 -26.76 4.17 -1.58
CA LEU A 104 -25.86 4.34 -2.72
C LEU A 104 -26.59 4.87 -3.96
N GLN A 105 -27.80 4.39 -4.24
CA GLN A 105 -28.65 4.90 -5.30
C GLN A 105 -28.98 6.38 -5.07
N GLN A 106 -29.39 6.77 -3.86
CA GLN A 106 -29.60 8.18 -3.51
C GLN A 106 -28.36 9.06 -3.72
N ALA A 107 -27.15 8.50 -3.55
CA ALA A 107 -25.91 9.21 -3.84
C ALA A 107 -25.65 9.39 -5.33
N GLU A 108 -25.92 8.37 -6.16
CA GLU A 108 -25.81 8.47 -7.62
C GLU A 108 -26.85 9.44 -8.20
N GLU A 109 -28.12 9.32 -7.79
CA GLU A 109 -29.21 10.24 -8.16
C GLU A 109 -28.92 11.71 -7.77
N ALA A 110 -28.34 11.94 -6.58
CA ALA A 110 -27.95 13.28 -6.16
C ALA A 110 -26.86 13.88 -7.06
N ILE A 111 -25.86 13.07 -7.44
CA ILE A 111 -24.79 13.49 -8.35
C ILE A 111 -25.35 13.84 -9.73
N GLU A 112 -26.27 13.03 -10.26
CA GLU A 112 -26.94 13.27 -11.55
C GLU A 112 -27.81 14.54 -11.50
N ALA A 113 -28.50 14.78 -10.38
CA ALA A 113 -29.25 16.01 -10.13
C ALA A 113 -28.38 17.25 -9.84
N GLY A 114 -27.05 17.14 -9.88
CA GLY A 114 -26.11 18.25 -9.64
C GLY A 114 -25.81 18.56 -8.17
N VAL A 115 -26.29 17.75 -7.24
CA VAL A 115 -26.05 17.85 -5.79
C VAL A 115 -24.77 17.08 -5.42
N TYR A 116 -23.62 17.69 -5.73
CA TYR A 116 -22.33 17.00 -5.60
C TYR A 116 -21.83 16.83 -4.15
N PRO A 117 -21.09 15.74 -3.86
CA PRO A 117 -20.37 15.56 -2.59
C PRO A 117 -19.46 16.74 -2.26
N LYS A 118 -19.45 17.18 -1.00
CA LYS A 118 -18.66 18.34 -0.54
C LYS A 118 -17.46 17.90 0.28
N ARG A 119 -16.28 18.38 -0.07
CA ARG A 119 -15.03 18.05 0.63
C ARG A 119 -15.08 18.48 2.10
N ILE A 120 -14.65 17.60 2.99
CA ILE A 120 -14.56 17.87 4.42
C ILE A 120 -13.35 18.79 4.67
N ALA A 121 -13.55 19.94 5.30
CA ALA A 121 -12.49 20.92 5.55
C ALA A 121 -11.53 20.48 6.68
N GLN A 122 -12.07 19.79 7.68
CA GLN A 122 -11.38 19.27 8.86
C GLN A 122 -11.11 17.77 8.65
N GLY A 123 -9.86 17.41 8.37
CA GLY A 123 -9.47 16.00 8.19
C GLY A 123 -8.29 15.75 7.23
N SER A 124 -8.17 14.49 6.81
CA SER A 124 -7.21 14.05 5.79
C SER A 124 -7.53 14.66 4.41
N SER A 125 -6.60 14.59 3.45
CA SER A 125 -6.65 15.42 2.23
C SER A 125 -7.78 15.10 1.25
N GLY A 126 -8.45 13.95 1.38
CA GLY A 126 -9.41 13.42 0.41
C GLY A 126 -10.57 12.70 1.09
N SER A 127 -11.49 13.46 1.68
CA SER A 127 -12.73 12.92 2.28
C SER A 127 -13.89 13.86 1.94
N TYR A 128 -15.05 13.30 1.64
CA TYR A 128 -16.20 14.03 1.09
C TYR A 128 -17.51 13.62 1.78
N PHE A 129 -18.31 14.60 2.21
CA PHE A 129 -19.69 14.37 2.60
C PHE A 129 -20.54 14.15 1.34
N VAL A 130 -21.00 12.92 1.17
CA VAL A 130 -21.97 12.51 0.14
C VAL A 130 -23.38 12.89 0.60
N ARG A 131 -24.21 13.31 -0.34
CA ARG A 131 -25.55 13.86 -0.06
C ARG A 131 -26.60 13.15 -0.90
N ASN A 132 -27.84 13.17 -0.44
CA ASN A 132 -29.01 12.83 -1.27
C ASN A 132 -29.51 14.06 -2.06
N VAL A 133 -30.54 13.87 -2.89
CA VAL A 133 -31.15 14.93 -3.72
C VAL A 133 -31.69 16.10 -2.88
N LYS A 134 -32.11 15.87 -1.63
CA LYS A 134 -32.55 16.91 -0.68
C LYS A 134 -31.37 17.73 -0.10
N GLY A 135 -30.13 17.29 -0.32
CA GLY A 135 -28.92 17.91 0.20
C GLY A 135 -28.53 17.45 1.61
N GLU A 136 -29.23 16.48 2.20
CA GLU A 136 -28.92 15.88 3.50
C GLU A 136 -27.66 15.00 3.38
N ILE A 137 -26.86 14.89 4.45
CA ILE A 137 -25.63 14.07 4.42
C ILE A 137 -26.01 12.61 4.70
N ILE A 138 -25.69 11.73 3.75
CA ILE A 138 -26.00 10.29 3.83
C ILE A 138 -24.76 9.41 4.01
N GLY A 139 -23.57 9.91 3.65
CA GLY A 139 -22.34 9.15 3.83
C GLY A 139 -21.05 9.98 3.75
N VAL A 140 -19.94 9.34 4.07
CA VAL A 140 -18.58 9.87 3.92
C VAL A 140 -17.82 9.00 2.91
N PHE A 141 -17.36 9.62 1.82
CA PHE A 141 -16.58 8.94 0.78
C PHE A 141 -15.09 9.32 0.85
N LYS A 142 -14.21 8.32 0.83
CA LYS A 142 -12.74 8.46 0.83
C LYS A 142 -12.16 7.76 -0.41
N PRO A 143 -11.88 8.49 -1.51
CA PRO A 143 -11.32 7.90 -2.73
C PRO A 143 -9.83 7.54 -2.58
N LYS A 144 -9.47 6.30 -2.96
CA LYS A 144 -8.11 5.73 -2.91
C LYS A 144 -7.03 6.71 -3.41
N ASN A 145 -7.24 7.30 -4.57
CA ASN A 145 -6.21 8.11 -5.25
C ASN A 145 -5.92 9.46 -4.56
N GLU A 146 -6.72 9.88 -3.57
CA GLU A 146 -6.57 11.14 -2.81
C GLU A 146 -6.10 10.92 -1.36
N GLU A 147 -5.85 9.66 -0.96
CA GLU A 147 -5.28 9.29 0.34
C GLU A 147 -3.90 9.95 0.58
N PRO A 148 -3.38 9.99 1.83
CA PRO A 148 -2.09 10.60 2.15
C PRO A 148 -0.90 10.15 1.27
N TYR A 149 -0.92 8.93 0.75
CA TYR A 149 0.10 8.36 -0.15
C TYR A 149 -0.37 8.26 -1.62
N GLY A 150 -1.61 8.63 -1.91
CA GLY A 150 -2.19 8.63 -3.24
C GLY A 150 -1.52 9.66 -4.17
N HIS A 151 -1.45 9.33 -5.45
CA HIS A 151 -0.76 10.15 -6.46
C HIS A 151 -1.46 11.50 -6.74
N LEU A 152 -2.72 11.68 -6.33
CA LEU A 152 -3.49 12.94 -6.43
C LEU A 152 -3.73 13.60 -5.06
N ASN A 153 -2.90 13.33 -4.04
CA ASN A 153 -3.00 14.01 -2.75
C ASN A 153 -2.72 15.53 -2.90
N PRO A 154 -3.69 16.43 -2.60
CA PRO A 154 -3.53 17.87 -2.82
C PRO A 154 -2.58 18.58 -1.84
N LYS A 155 -2.04 17.92 -0.81
CA LYS A 155 -1.11 18.53 0.17
C LYS A 155 0.36 18.37 -0.25
N TRP A 156 0.86 19.31 -1.06
CA TRP A 156 2.27 19.46 -1.54
C TRP A 156 3.35 19.04 -0.54
N LEU A 157 3.22 19.43 0.73
CA LEU A 157 4.23 19.17 1.76
C LEU A 157 4.49 17.67 2.00
N LYS A 158 3.49 16.80 1.80
CA LYS A 158 3.64 15.33 1.91
C LYS A 158 4.40 14.73 0.72
N TRP A 159 4.29 15.32 -0.47
CA TRP A 159 5.09 14.93 -1.64
C TRP A 159 6.58 15.24 -1.42
N MET A 160 6.90 16.41 -0.86
CA MET A 160 8.28 16.78 -0.51
C MET A 160 8.86 15.83 0.56
N GLN A 161 8.07 15.46 1.57
CA GLN A 161 8.48 14.47 2.60
C GLN A 161 8.78 13.10 1.99
N ARG A 162 7.98 12.64 1.02
CA ARG A 162 8.19 11.37 0.28
C ARG A 162 9.51 11.33 -0.50
N VAL A 163 9.94 12.46 -1.07
CA VAL A 163 11.15 12.55 -1.91
C VAL A 163 12.43 12.70 -1.08
N CYS A 164 12.38 13.44 0.04
CA CYS A 164 13.59 13.80 0.78
C CYS A 164 13.95 12.88 1.97
N CYS A 165 13.01 12.13 2.56
CA CYS A 165 13.27 11.34 3.79
C CYS A 165 12.42 10.04 3.89
N PRO A 166 12.61 9.04 3.01
CA PRO A 166 11.74 7.85 2.92
C PRO A 166 11.73 6.97 4.18
N CYS A 167 12.79 6.96 5.00
CA CYS A 167 12.88 6.15 6.22
C CYS A 167 12.36 6.86 7.49
N CYS A 168 12.22 8.19 7.48
CA CYS A 168 11.86 8.96 8.67
C CYS A 168 10.36 9.27 8.80
N PHE A 169 9.59 9.19 7.71
CA PHE A 169 8.20 9.64 7.68
C PHE A 169 7.25 8.66 6.98
N GLY A 170 6.39 8.02 7.77
CA GLY A 170 5.38 7.06 7.33
C GLY A 170 5.12 5.98 8.40
N ARG A 171 3.95 5.33 8.33
CA ARG A 171 3.66 4.14 9.16
C ARG A 171 4.21 2.90 8.46
N SER A 172 5.49 2.61 8.65
CA SER A 172 6.21 1.49 8.01
C SER A 172 5.68 0.09 8.32
N CYS A 173 4.70 -0.04 9.21
CA CYS A 173 3.96 -1.28 9.48
C CYS A 173 2.64 -1.40 8.69
N LEU A 174 2.19 -0.37 7.96
CA LEU A 174 0.98 -0.42 7.13
C LEU A 174 1.33 -0.56 5.65
N PRO A 175 0.56 -1.32 4.85
CA PRO A 175 0.62 -1.25 3.40
C PRO A 175 0.33 0.16 2.88
N LEU A 176 0.91 0.50 1.72
CA LEU A 176 0.71 1.81 1.09
C LEU A 176 -0.63 1.84 0.34
N ASN A 177 -1.37 2.95 0.49
CA ASN A 177 -2.51 3.31 -0.36
C ASN A 177 -3.69 2.28 -0.38
N GLN A 178 -3.88 1.61 0.75
CA GLN A 178 -4.98 0.64 1.00
C GLN A 178 -5.92 1.11 2.13
N GLY A 179 -5.95 2.41 2.46
CA GLY A 179 -6.74 2.91 3.60
C GLY A 179 -8.24 2.68 3.41
N TYR A 180 -8.75 2.82 2.20
CA TYR A 180 -10.13 2.51 1.85
C TYR A 180 -10.51 1.03 2.04
N LEU A 181 -9.58 0.08 1.86
CA LEU A 181 -9.80 -1.33 2.18
C LEU A 181 -9.86 -1.52 3.70
N SER A 182 -8.95 -0.89 4.44
CA SER A 182 -8.91 -0.92 5.91
C SER A 182 -10.23 -0.41 6.53
N GLU A 183 -10.85 0.63 5.94
CA GLU A 183 -12.19 1.12 6.33
C GLU A 183 -13.29 0.08 6.11
N ALA A 184 -13.37 -0.50 4.92
CA ALA A 184 -14.39 -1.52 4.60
C ALA A 184 -14.16 -2.82 5.40
N ALA A 185 -12.90 -3.19 5.64
CA ALA A 185 -12.51 -4.36 6.41
C ALA A 185 -12.84 -4.22 7.90
N ALA A 186 -12.74 -3.01 8.48
CA ALA A 186 -13.23 -2.76 9.83
C ALA A 186 -14.75 -2.98 9.94
N SER A 187 -15.53 -2.53 8.94
CA SER A 187 -16.98 -2.80 8.89
C SER A 187 -17.31 -4.28 8.70
N LEU A 188 -16.48 -5.03 7.95
CA LEU A 188 -16.62 -6.48 7.77
C LEU A 188 -16.36 -7.23 9.09
N VAL A 189 -15.28 -6.86 9.80
CA VAL A 189 -14.95 -7.43 11.12
C VAL A 189 -16.05 -7.13 12.14
N ASP A 190 -16.58 -5.90 12.16
CA ASP A 190 -17.71 -5.50 13.02
C ASP A 190 -18.97 -6.35 12.77
N GLU A 191 -19.36 -6.53 11.50
CA GLU A 191 -20.52 -7.30 11.09
C GLU A 191 -20.36 -8.80 11.40
N LYS A 192 -19.17 -9.38 11.15
CA LYS A 192 -18.87 -10.80 11.45
C LYS A 192 -18.87 -11.10 12.96
N LEU A 193 -18.44 -10.13 13.79
CA LEU A 193 -18.39 -10.24 15.26
C LEU A 193 -19.66 -9.73 15.97
N GLN A 194 -20.61 -9.12 15.24
CA GLN A 194 -21.83 -8.50 15.79
C GLN A 194 -21.53 -7.41 16.84
N LEU A 195 -20.54 -6.55 16.55
CA LEU A 195 -20.17 -5.45 17.44
C LEU A 195 -21.14 -4.28 17.29
N HIS A 196 -21.56 -3.94 16.07
CA HIS A 196 -22.48 -2.84 15.76
C HIS A 196 -21.96 -1.48 16.25
N VAL A 197 -20.64 -1.24 16.12
CA VAL A 197 -19.99 0.05 16.42
C VAL A 197 -19.42 0.73 15.17
N VAL A 198 -19.08 0.01 14.10
CA VAL A 198 -18.65 0.62 12.82
C VAL A 198 -19.87 0.99 11.98
N PRO A 199 -20.07 2.26 11.58
CA PRO A 199 -21.09 2.60 10.59
C PRO A 199 -20.81 1.88 9.27
N LYS A 200 -21.83 1.22 8.70
CA LYS A 200 -21.64 0.29 7.59
C LYS A 200 -20.86 0.91 6.44
N THR A 201 -19.75 0.28 6.08
CA THR A 201 -18.76 0.84 5.14
C THR A 201 -18.40 -0.19 4.07
N LYS A 202 -18.51 0.19 2.79
CA LYS A 202 -18.14 -0.70 1.67
C LYS A 202 -17.27 0.01 0.63
N VAL A 203 -16.59 -0.79 -0.18
CA VAL A 203 -15.84 -0.31 -1.36
C VAL A 203 -16.83 0.01 -2.48
N VAL A 204 -16.86 1.26 -2.94
CA VAL A 204 -17.73 1.73 -4.03
C VAL A 204 -16.96 2.49 -5.09
N ARG A 205 -17.61 2.75 -6.23
CA ARG A 205 -17.05 3.55 -7.34
C ARG A 205 -17.96 4.73 -7.70
N LEU A 206 -17.55 5.94 -7.31
CA LEU A 206 -18.30 7.19 -7.56
C LEU A 206 -17.53 8.13 -8.50
N ALA A 207 -18.24 8.89 -9.34
CA ALA A 207 -17.68 10.02 -10.10
C ALA A 207 -18.44 11.29 -9.72
N ALA A 208 -17.74 12.36 -9.39
CA ALA A 208 -18.36 13.66 -9.12
C ALA A 208 -17.39 14.80 -9.49
N PRO A 209 -17.83 15.90 -10.14
CA PRO A 209 -16.96 17.01 -10.52
C PRO A 209 -16.20 17.68 -9.37
N THR A 210 -16.61 17.45 -8.12
CA THR A 210 -15.98 17.96 -6.90
C THR A 210 -14.78 17.14 -6.40
N PHE A 211 -14.53 15.93 -6.94
CA PHE A 211 -13.34 15.14 -6.62
C PHE A 211 -12.09 15.67 -7.33
N ASN A 212 -10.90 15.38 -6.81
CA ASN A 212 -9.64 15.92 -7.35
C ASN A 212 -9.11 15.11 -8.55
N TYR A 213 -9.44 15.49 -9.78
CA TYR A 213 -8.98 14.82 -11.00
C TYR A 213 -7.73 15.46 -11.62
N SER A 214 -7.03 14.73 -12.49
CA SER A 214 -5.94 15.32 -13.26
C SER A 214 -6.47 16.25 -14.37
N ARG A 215 -5.63 17.18 -14.86
CA ARG A 215 -5.98 18.01 -16.02
C ARG A 215 -6.26 17.17 -17.28
N ILE A 216 -5.62 16.01 -17.39
CA ILE A 216 -5.82 15.06 -18.50
C ILE A 216 -7.21 14.44 -18.42
N ASP A 217 -7.69 14.04 -17.24
CA ASP A 217 -9.03 13.48 -17.05
C ASP A 217 -10.12 14.48 -17.43
N HIS A 218 -9.96 15.75 -17.02
CA HIS A 218 -10.87 16.82 -17.42
C HIS A 218 -10.85 17.06 -18.93
N ALA A 219 -9.67 17.10 -19.56
CA ALA A 219 -9.54 17.24 -21.01
C ALA A 219 -10.15 16.05 -21.77
N LYS A 220 -9.95 14.81 -21.31
CA LYS A 220 -10.57 13.59 -21.86
C LYS A 220 -12.10 13.64 -21.77
N ALA A 221 -12.64 13.98 -20.59
CA ALA A 221 -14.08 14.08 -20.38
C ALA A 221 -14.73 15.12 -21.30
N GLN A 222 -14.13 16.32 -21.39
CA GLN A 222 -14.57 17.38 -22.31
C GLN A 222 -14.44 16.94 -23.78
N THR A 223 -13.34 16.30 -24.17
CA THR A 223 -13.11 15.85 -25.55
C THR A 223 -14.16 14.81 -25.97
N LYS A 224 -14.48 13.83 -25.11
CA LYS A 224 -15.54 12.84 -25.37
C LYS A 224 -16.92 13.50 -25.51
N GLN A 225 -17.24 14.50 -24.69
CA GLN A 225 -18.48 15.30 -24.83
C GLN A 225 -18.54 16.03 -26.18
N HIS A 226 -17.50 16.79 -26.54
CA HIS A 226 -17.45 17.53 -27.80
C HIS A 226 -17.50 16.62 -29.04
N ILE A 227 -16.88 15.43 -29.00
CA ILE A 227 -16.96 14.46 -30.09
C ILE A 227 -18.37 13.87 -30.18
N MET A 228 -19.04 13.59 -29.06
CA MET A 228 -20.43 13.12 -29.09
C MET A 228 -21.39 14.17 -29.66
N GLU A 229 -21.23 15.44 -29.28
CA GLU A 229 -22.04 16.55 -29.79
C GLU A 229 -21.83 16.79 -31.29
N LYS A 230 -20.59 16.72 -31.78
CA LYS A 230 -20.25 16.98 -33.19
C LYS A 230 -20.45 15.78 -34.10
N TYR A 231 -20.22 14.56 -33.61
CA TYR A 231 -20.23 13.32 -34.37
C TYR A 231 -21.03 12.22 -33.63
N PRO A 232 -22.37 12.33 -33.54
CA PRO A 232 -23.21 11.40 -32.77
C PRO A 232 -23.20 9.95 -33.29
N ASN A 233 -22.64 9.69 -34.48
CA ASN A 233 -22.41 8.33 -34.99
C ASN A 233 -21.13 7.70 -34.40
N ILE A 234 -20.12 8.51 -34.09
CA ILE A 234 -18.88 8.08 -33.42
C ILE A 234 -19.13 8.05 -31.91
N GLY A 235 -19.72 9.12 -31.35
CA GLY A 235 -19.98 9.24 -29.91
C GLY A 235 -20.86 8.14 -29.31
N ARG A 236 -21.67 7.44 -30.13
CA ARG A 236 -22.45 6.26 -29.72
C ARG A 236 -21.60 5.03 -29.34
N HIS A 237 -20.34 4.98 -29.77
CA HIS A 237 -19.39 3.92 -29.39
C HIS A 237 -18.69 4.21 -28.05
N PHE A 238 -18.77 5.45 -27.53
CA PHE A 238 -18.20 5.76 -26.22
C PHE A 238 -19.02 5.13 -25.08
N HIS A 239 -18.55 3.98 -24.58
CA HIS A 239 -19.12 3.28 -23.43
C HIS A 239 -19.19 4.12 -22.12
N ARG A 240 -18.46 5.24 -22.03
CA ARG A 240 -18.52 6.18 -20.90
C ARG A 240 -18.31 7.62 -21.33
N LEU A 241 -19.23 8.48 -20.90
CA LEU A 241 -19.17 9.95 -20.98
C LEU A 241 -18.90 10.53 -19.58
N GLY A 242 -18.14 11.63 -19.51
CA GLY A 242 -17.83 12.31 -18.24
C GLY A 242 -16.55 11.82 -17.55
N LEU A 243 -16.40 12.17 -16.27
CA LEU A 243 -15.20 11.91 -15.46
C LEU A 243 -15.10 10.44 -15.02
N PRO A 244 -13.89 9.89 -14.85
CA PRO A 244 -13.71 8.50 -14.43
C PRO A 244 -14.25 8.27 -13.00
N ARG A 245 -14.94 7.14 -12.77
CA ARG A 245 -15.36 6.72 -11.43
C ARG A 245 -14.13 6.37 -10.58
N LYS A 246 -14.01 6.98 -9.40
CA LYS A 246 -12.97 6.71 -8.42
C LYS A 246 -13.42 5.59 -7.48
N ILE A 247 -12.53 4.62 -7.24
CA ILE A 247 -12.70 3.64 -6.17
C ILE A 247 -12.38 4.26 -4.81
N GLY A 248 -13.13 3.88 -3.77
CA GLY A 248 -12.93 4.36 -2.40
C GLY A 248 -13.89 3.68 -1.43
N SER A 249 -13.75 4.00 -0.14
CA SER A 249 -14.70 3.56 0.89
C SER A 249 -15.83 4.58 1.00
N LEU A 250 -17.06 4.09 1.07
CA LEU A 250 -18.24 4.87 1.43
C LEU A 250 -18.77 4.34 2.76
N GLN A 251 -18.74 5.19 3.78
CA GLN A 251 -19.25 4.92 5.13
C GLN A 251 -20.61 5.60 5.29
N THR A 252 -21.60 4.90 5.86
CA THR A 252 -22.89 5.51 6.22
C THR A 252 -22.70 6.66 7.22
N PHE A 253 -23.44 7.75 7.06
CA PHE A 253 -23.38 8.88 7.98
C PHE A 253 -24.27 8.64 9.21
N VAL A 254 -23.77 8.96 10.41
CA VAL A 254 -24.49 8.75 11.68
C VAL A 254 -24.93 10.08 12.30
N SER A 255 -26.25 10.23 12.50
CA SER A 255 -26.87 11.48 12.99
C SER A 255 -27.05 11.52 14.51
N GLY A 256 -26.78 12.70 15.10
CA GLY A 256 -26.89 12.94 16.55
C GLY A 256 -25.67 12.47 17.38
N TYR A 257 -24.57 12.14 16.72
CA TYR A 257 -23.30 11.79 17.36
C TYR A 257 -22.39 13.03 17.51
N LYS A 258 -21.50 13.02 18.52
CA LYS A 258 -20.40 13.99 18.72
C LYS A 258 -19.12 13.26 19.11
N ASP A 259 -17.97 13.87 18.88
CA ASP A 259 -16.64 13.37 19.26
C ASP A 259 -16.61 12.81 20.68
N ALA A 260 -15.95 11.68 20.90
CA ALA A 260 -15.91 11.07 22.23
C ALA A 260 -15.27 12.00 23.28
N ASN A 261 -14.25 12.80 22.90
CA ASN A 261 -13.69 13.88 23.73
C ASN A 261 -14.76 14.84 24.29
N TYR A 262 -15.76 15.23 23.49
CA TYR A 262 -16.84 16.11 23.94
C TYR A 262 -17.61 15.45 25.09
N TRP A 263 -18.08 14.22 24.88
CA TRP A 263 -18.93 13.54 25.84
C TRP A 263 -18.18 13.07 27.08
N LEU A 264 -16.95 12.57 26.93
CA LEU A 264 -16.08 12.20 28.05
C LEU A 264 -15.87 13.38 29.01
N ALA A 265 -15.62 14.59 28.47
CA ALA A 265 -15.47 15.80 29.29
C ALA A 265 -16.78 16.23 29.99
N HIS A 266 -17.96 15.97 29.39
CA HIS A 266 -19.25 16.20 30.05
C HIS A 266 -19.49 15.17 31.17
N PHE A 267 -19.18 13.90 30.95
CA PHE A 267 -19.36 12.82 31.94
C PHE A 267 -18.45 12.95 33.17
N GLU A 268 -17.39 13.77 33.11
CA GLU A 268 -16.59 14.14 34.29
C GLU A 268 -17.22 15.26 35.13
N GLN A 269 -18.07 16.10 34.54
CA GLN A 269 -18.80 17.18 35.21
C GLN A 269 -20.16 16.70 35.73
N GLU A 270 -20.90 15.98 34.89
CA GLU A 270 -22.21 15.41 35.15
C GLU A 270 -22.13 13.88 34.98
N PRO A 271 -21.92 13.13 36.08
CA PRO A 271 -21.78 11.68 36.01
C PRO A 271 -23.05 11.00 35.49
N LEU A 272 -22.87 10.10 34.52
CA LEU A 272 -23.94 9.25 33.98
C LEU A 272 -24.70 8.48 35.07
N SER A 273 -26.00 8.24 34.86
CA SER A 273 -26.78 7.30 35.68
C SER A 273 -26.21 5.87 35.57
N GLU A 274 -26.36 5.04 36.60
CA GLU A 274 -25.72 3.71 36.65
C GLU A 274 -26.08 2.82 35.46
N ALA A 275 -27.35 2.87 35.00
CA ALA A 275 -27.78 2.18 33.80
C ALA A 275 -27.04 2.67 32.54
N ALA A 276 -26.83 3.98 32.41
CA ALA A 276 -26.09 4.58 31.30
C ALA A 276 -24.58 4.27 31.37
N LYS A 277 -23.97 4.23 32.57
CA LYS A 277 -22.58 3.78 32.76
C LYS A 277 -22.39 2.34 32.25
N VAL A 278 -23.31 1.43 32.60
CA VAL A 278 -23.26 0.03 32.14
C VAL A 278 -23.44 -0.08 30.63
N GLN A 279 -24.37 0.67 30.01
CA GLN A 279 -24.51 0.72 28.55
C GLN A 279 -23.23 1.26 27.87
N PHE A 280 -22.64 2.33 28.40
CA PHE A 280 -21.41 2.91 27.88
C PHE A 280 -20.23 1.94 27.98
N GLN A 281 -20.05 1.26 29.11
CA GLN A 281 -18.99 0.26 29.30
C GLN A 281 -19.09 -0.87 28.27
N ARG A 282 -20.30 -1.40 28.01
CA ARG A 282 -20.51 -2.46 27.00
C ARG A 282 -20.18 -1.99 25.59
N GLN A 283 -20.64 -0.78 25.22
CA GLN A 283 -20.30 -0.18 23.92
C GLN A 283 -18.79 0.06 23.79
N PHE A 284 -18.14 0.51 24.87
CA PHE A 284 -16.70 0.74 24.93
C PHE A 284 -15.89 -0.55 24.76
N GLU A 285 -16.29 -1.64 25.41
CA GLU A 285 -15.68 -2.97 25.25
C GLU A 285 -15.75 -3.46 23.80
N ARG A 286 -16.84 -3.19 23.08
CA ARG A 286 -16.96 -3.54 21.65
C ARG A 286 -16.01 -2.73 20.75
N LEU A 287 -15.84 -1.43 21.02
CA LEU A 287 -14.82 -0.60 20.36
C LEU A 287 -13.40 -1.14 20.62
N VAL A 288 -13.09 -1.50 21.87
CA VAL A 288 -11.82 -2.11 22.25
C VAL A 288 -11.54 -3.40 21.46
N ILE A 289 -12.52 -4.29 21.37
CA ILE A 289 -12.41 -5.56 20.65
C ILE A 289 -12.12 -5.34 19.17
N LEU A 290 -12.87 -4.44 18.51
CA LEU A 290 -12.63 -4.06 17.12
C LEU A 290 -11.18 -3.58 16.94
N ASP A 291 -10.80 -2.52 17.65
CA ASP A 291 -9.49 -1.87 17.50
C ASP A 291 -8.31 -2.81 17.78
N TYR A 292 -8.47 -3.74 18.74
CA TYR A 292 -7.44 -4.71 19.07
C TYR A 292 -7.27 -5.74 17.95
N ILE A 293 -8.36 -6.36 17.47
CA ILE A 293 -8.34 -7.37 16.40
C ILE A 293 -7.75 -6.81 15.11
N ILE A 294 -8.21 -5.62 14.67
CA ILE A 294 -7.70 -4.98 13.45
C ILE A 294 -6.32 -4.31 13.66
N ARG A 295 -5.82 -4.29 14.91
CA ARG A 295 -4.67 -3.50 15.38
C ARG A 295 -4.66 -2.09 14.81
N ASN A 296 -5.69 -1.32 15.12
CA ASN A 296 -5.80 0.08 14.71
C ASN A 296 -4.60 0.88 15.23
N THR A 297 -3.97 1.67 14.36
CA THR A 297 -2.81 2.50 14.70
C THR A 297 -3.14 3.98 14.89
N ASP A 298 -4.40 4.41 14.66
CA ASP A 298 -4.84 5.82 14.76
C ASP A 298 -6.06 6.08 15.65
N ARG A 299 -6.41 5.18 16.59
CA ARG A 299 -7.53 5.48 17.50
C ARG A 299 -7.13 6.54 18.54
N GLY A 300 -7.35 7.81 18.19
CA GLY A 300 -7.50 8.94 19.10
C GLY A 300 -8.94 9.10 19.59
N SER A 301 -9.18 10.00 20.54
CA SER A 301 -10.52 10.30 21.11
C SER A 301 -11.38 11.25 20.27
N ASP A 302 -10.84 11.69 19.15
CA ASP A 302 -11.47 12.36 18.00
C ASP A 302 -11.96 11.35 16.94
N ASN A 303 -11.31 10.20 16.83
CA ASN A 303 -11.63 9.15 15.84
C ASN A 303 -12.70 8.14 16.31
N TRP A 304 -13.53 8.50 17.29
CA TRP A 304 -14.77 7.77 17.60
C TRP A 304 -15.78 8.74 18.20
N LEU A 305 -17.06 8.46 17.96
CA LEU A 305 -18.16 9.32 18.35
C LEU A 305 -19.05 8.65 19.39
N ILE A 306 -19.72 9.45 20.21
CA ILE A 306 -20.75 9.02 21.15
C ILE A 306 -22.05 9.75 20.81
N LYS A 307 -23.17 9.01 20.83
CA LYS A 307 -24.54 9.55 20.88
C LYS A 307 -25.09 9.25 22.27
N TYR A 308 -25.54 10.27 22.98
CA TYR A 308 -26.21 10.17 24.27
C TYR A 308 -27.53 10.94 24.23
N VAL A 309 -28.61 10.33 24.71
CA VAL A 309 -29.94 10.94 24.84
C VAL A 309 -30.28 11.04 26.34
N HIS A 310 -30.61 12.25 26.80
CA HIS A 310 -30.93 12.49 28.21
C HIS A 310 -32.32 11.97 28.56
N GLU A 311 -32.50 11.51 29.81
CA GLU A 311 -33.73 10.86 30.27
C GLU A 311 -34.96 11.79 30.16
N ASP A 312 -34.78 13.11 30.37
CA ASP A 312 -35.85 14.10 30.28
C ASP A 312 -36.38 14.34 28.86
N GLN A 313 -35.58 14.07 27.81
CA GLN A 313 -36.01 14.28 26.43
C GLN A 313 -36.93 13.15 25.92
N VAL A 314 -36.91 11.98 26.55
CA VAL A 314 -37.71 10.81 26.13
C VAL A 314 -39.21 11.01 26.41
N ASN A 315 -39.57 11.87 27.36
CA ASN A 315 -40.96 12.12 27.75
C ASN A 315 -41.66 13.24 26.95
N GLY A 316 -40.95 13.97 26.08
CA GLY A 316 -41.41 15.24 25.51
C GLY A 316 -41.74 15.25 24.00
N GLU A 317 -41.12 14.39 23.20
CA GLU A 317 -41.21 14.46 21.74
C GLU A 317 -41.76 13.16 21.13
N GLN A 318 -42.82 13.28 20.33
CA GLN A 318 -43.25 12.20 19.44
C GLN A 318 -42.14 11.92 18.45
N MET A 319 -41.64 10.68 18.43
CA MET A 319 -40.64 10.26 17.45
C MET A 319 -41.18 10.43 16.04
N VAL A 320 -40.50 11.25 15.24
CA VAL A 320 -40.64 11.27 13.78
C VAL A 320 -39.56 10.36 13.21
N ASP A 321 -39.96 9.50 12.29
CA ASP A 321 -39.19 8.34 11.86
C ASP A 321 -37.78 8.67 11.34
N VAL A 322 -36.80 7.97 11.89
CA VAL A 322 -35.55 7.63 11.20
C VAL A 322 -35.40 6.13 11.32
N GLU A 323 -35.63 5.42 10.20
CA GLU A 323 -35.52 3.97 10.14
C GLU A 323 -34.06 3.53 10.36
N CYS A 324 -33.73 3.18 11.60
CA CYS A 324 -32.64 2.29 11.94
C CYS A 324 -33.22 1.10 12.70
N ASP A 325 -32.91 -0.12 12.24
CA ASP A 325 -33.55 -1.39 12.65
C ASP A 325 -33.09 -1.90 14.03
N ASP A 326 -33.11 -1.01 15.03
CA ASP A 326 -32.87 -1.31 16.43
C ASP A 326 -34.20 -1.33 17.19
N LYS A 327 -34.76 -2.53 17.37
CA LYS A 327 -35.96 -2.77 18.21
C LYS A 327 -35.73 -2.60 19.72
N ASP A 328 -34.67 -1.92 20.12
CA ASP A 328 -34.37 -1.55 21.51
C ASP A 328 -34.53 -0.04 21.69
N SER A 329 -35.77 0.37 21.93
CA SER A 329 -36.17 1.76 22.23
C SER A 329 -35.67 2.27 23.59
N SER A 330 -34.77 1.54 24.27
CA SER A 330 -34.19 1.90 25.57
C SER A 330 -32.70 2.32 25.53
N VAL A 331 -32.06 2.31 24.35
CA VAL A 331 -30.62 2.59 24.24
C VAL A 331 -30.33 4.09 24.42
N ARG A 332 -29.74 4.43 25.58
CA ARG A 332 -29.39 5.81 25.95
C ARG A 332 -28.06 6.23 25.34
N ILE A 333 -27.10 5.31 25.22
CA ILE A 333 -25.74 5.56 24.73
C ILE A 333 -25.37 4.61 23.59
N LYS A 334 -24.86 5.14 22.48
CA LYS A 334 -24.22 4.38 21.39
C LYS A 334 -22.86 4.96 21.03
N ILE A 335 -21.92 4.10 20.64
CA ILE A 335 -20.60 4.47 20.10
C ILE A 335 -20.59 4.25 18.58
N ALA A 336 -19.88 5.12 17.85
CA ALA A 336 -19.55 4.94 16.45
C ALA A 336 -18.03 5.00 16.22
N ALA A 337 -17.43 3.91 15.72
CA ALA A 337 -16.02 3.77 15.37
C ALA A 337 -15.78 4.23 13.92
N ILE A 338 -15.33 5.48 13.76
CA ILE A 338 -15.08 6.12 12.46
C ILE A 338 -13.58 6.16 12.14
N ASP A 339 -13.20 6.51 10.91
CA ASP A 339 -11.79 6.65 10.48
C ASP A 339 -10.90 5.43 10.81
N ASN A 340 -11.26 4.27 10.27
CA ASN A 340 -10.57 3.00 10.46
C ASN A 340 -9.48 2.76 9.38
N GLY A 341 -9.16 3.77 8.56
CA GLY A 341 -8.28 3.65 7.40
C GLY A 341 -6.79 3.39 7.69
N LEU A 342 -6.39 3.24 8.95
CA LEU A 342 -5.00 3.00 9.39
C LEU A 342 -4.92 1.80 10.34
N ALA A 343 -5.59 0.72 9.97
CA ALA A 343 -5.58 -0.59 10.62
C ALA A 343 -4.97 -1.67 9.68
N PHE A 344 -4.99 -2.94 10.12
CA PHE A 344 -4.42 -4.10 9.43
C PHE A 344 -2.93 -3.95 9.08
N PRO A 345 -2.02 -3.79 10.07
CA PRO A 345 -0.59 -3.71 9.81
C PRO A 345 0.03 -5.08 9.47
N LEU A 346 1.07 -5.07 8.63
CA LEU A 346 1.85 -6.24 8.22
C LEU A 346 2.82 -6.76 9.30
N LYS A 347 3.08 -5.95 10.34
CA LYS A 347 3.85 -6.31 11.54
C LYS A 347 3.40 -5.44 12.72
N HIS A 348 3.69 -5.86 13.95
CA HIS A 348 3.54 -4.95 15.09
C HIS A 348 4.45 -3.72 14.95
N PRO A 349 4.03 -2.54 15.45
CA PRO A 349 4.87 -1.35 15.40
C PRO A 349 6.16 -1.51 16.21
N ASP A 350 7.26 -0.96 15.69
CA ASP A 350 8.54 -0.93 16.40
C ASP A 350 8.44 0.00 17.64
N GLU A 351 9.13 -0.32 18.75
CA GLU A 351 8.94 0.34 20.07
C GLU A 351 9.03 1.88 20.03
N TRP A 352 9.92 2.42 19.20
CA TRP A 352 10.13 3.86 19.00
C TRP A 352 8.99 4.57 18.24
N ARG A 353 8.01 3.82 17.69
CA ARG A 353 6.72 4.30 17.17
C ARG A 353 5.58 3.34 17.55
N ALA A 354 5.34 3.14 18.85
CA ALA A 354 4.41 2.11 19.37
C ALA A 354 2.93 2.20 18.91
N TYR A 355 2.47 3.33 18.37
CA TYR A 355 1.06 3.63 18.01
C TYR A 355 0.05 3.09 19.05
N PRO A 356 0.01 3.70 20.25
CA PRO A 356 -0.83 3.22 21.34
C PRO A 356 -2.32 3.51 21.11
N PHE A 357 -3.18 2.70 21.70
CA PHE A 357 -4.62 2.95 21.74
C PHE A 357 -4.93 4.04 22.76
N HIS A 358 -5.42 5.22 22.34
CA HIS A 358 -5.62 6.34 23.26
C HIS A 358 -6.72 6.07 24.30
N TRP A 359 -7.67 5.18 24.00
CA TRP A 359 -8.66 4.74 24.98
C TRP A 359 -8.07 3.96 26.16
N ALA A 360 -6.85 3.43 26.08
CA ALA A 360 -6.23 2.66 27.17
C ALA A 360 -5.96 3.50 28.44
N TRP A 361 -5.93 4.84 28.30
CA TRP A 361 -5.80 5.77 29.43
C TRP A 361 -7.12 6.15 30.10
N LEU A 362 -8.27 5.76 29.52
CA LEU A 362 -9.59 6.04 30.10
C LEU A 362 -9.85 5.18 31.33
N LYS A 363 -10.72 5.66 32.22
CA LYS A 363 -11.11 4.95 33.46
C LYS A 363 -11.75 3.59 33.12
N GLN A 364 -12.57 3.57 32.07
CA GLN A 364 -13.27 2.40 31.50
C GLN A 364 -12.32 1.28 31.04
N ALA A 365 -11.09 1.61 30.64
CA ALA A 365 -10.10 0.60 30.25
C ALA A 365 -9.53 -0.19 31.44
N ARG A 366 -9.76 0.25 32.68
CA ARG A 366 -9.32 -0.45 33.89
C ARG A 366 -10.31 -1.52 34.36
N GLU A 367 -11.58 -1.39 33.99
CA GLU A 367 -12.62 -2.35 34.33
C GLU A 367 -12.42 -3.67 33.54
N PRO A 368 -12.57 -4.85 34.18
CA PRO A 368 -12.59 -6.14 33.49
C PRO A 368 -13.65 -6.22 32.38
N PHE A 369 -13.37 -6.98 31.32
CA PHE A 369 -14.39 -7.25 30.30
C PHE A 369 -15.64 -7.91 30.90
N SER A 370 -16.81 -7.32 30.63
CA SER A 370 -18.09 -7.82 31.16
C SER A 370 -18.45 -9.22 30.68
N ASP A 371 -19.20 -9.97 31.51
CA ASP A 371 -19.68 -11.32 31.17
C ASP A 371 -20.62 -11.36 29.96
N GLU A 372 -21.21 -10.23 29.57
CA GLU A 372 -21.98 -10.11 28.33
C GLU A 372 -21.06 -10.11 27.10
N THR A 373 -20.04 -9.23 27.11
CA THR A 373 -19.02 -9.18 26.06
C THR A 373 -18.27 -10.51 25.93
N ARG A 374 -17.91 -11.13 27.06
CA ARG A 374 -17.24 -12.44 27.08
C ARG A 374 -18.13 -13.51 26.41
N ARG A 375 -19.43 -13.58 26.74
CA ARG A 375 -20.38 -14.53 26.12
C ARG A 375 -20.66 -14.25 24.64
N LEU A 376 -20.62 -13.00 24.22
CA LEU A 376 -20.82 -12.61 22.81
C LEU A 376 -19.63 -13.00 21.91
N ILE A 377 -18.41 -12.78 22.40
CA ILE A 377 -17.20 -12.81 21.57
C ILE A 377 -16.39 -14.10 21.72
N LEU A 378 -16.25 -14.63 22.94
CA LEU A 378 -15.37 -15.76 23.20
C LEU A 378 -15.73 -17.01 22.36
N PRO A 379 -17.01 -17.42 22.21
CA PRO A 379 -17.36 -18.58 21.39
C PRO A 379 -17.05 -18.41 19.89
N ARG A 380 -16.97 -17.16 19.40
CA ARG A 380 -16.61 -16.87 18.00
C ARG A 380 -15.10 -16.93 17.78
N ILE A 381 -14.33 -16.30 18.66
CA ILE A 381 -12.87 -16.16 18.46
C ILE A 381 -12.05 -17.35 18.99
N GLU A 382 -12.68 -18.25 19.75
CA GLU A 382 -12.12 -19.55 20.13
C GLU A 382 -12.30 -20.61 19.03
N ASP A 383 -13.29 -20.44 18.15
CA ASP A 383 -13.50 -21.28 16.99
C ASP A 383 -12.51 -20.94 15.86
N LEU A 384 -11.69 -21.93 15.47
CA LEU A 384 -10.71 -21.78 14.40
C LEU A 384 -11.39 -21.63 13.03
N ASP A 385 -12.53 -22.28 12.82
CA ASP A 385 -13.24 -22.24 11.53
C ASP A 385 -13.80 -20.84 11.29
N PHE A 386 -14.42 -20.21 12.31
CA PHE A 386 -14.82 -18.81 12.27
C PHE A 386 -13.65 -17.85 11.97
N VAL A 387 -12.48 -18.04 12.62
CA VAL A 387 -11.31 -17.19 12.40
C VAL A 387 -10.75 -17.34 10.98
N MET A 388 -10.80 -18.57 10.44
CA MET A 388 -10.39 -18.85 9.06
C MET A 388 -11.38 -18.27 8.04
N GLU A 389 -12.68 -18.42 8.26
CA GLU A 389 -13.73 -17.82 7.43
C GLU A 389 -13.63 -16.29 7.41
N LEU A 390 -13.37 -15.65 8.55
CA LEU A 390 -13.10 -14.21 8.64
C LEU A 390 -11.87 -13.80 7.80
N CYS A 391 -10.79 -14.59 7.84
CA CYS A 391 -9.61 -14.34 7.03
C CYS A 391 -9.91 -14.48 5.53
N ASP A 392 -10.75 -15.44 5.13
CA ASP A 392 -11.12 -15.66 3.73
C ASP A 392 -12.09 -14.58 3.21
N ASP A 393 -13.00 -14.08 4.05
CA ASP A 393 -13.85 -12.93 3.72
C ASP A 393 -13.04 -11.63 3.59
N LEU A 394 -12.07 -11.41 4.49
CA LEU A 394 -11.09 -10.33 4.34
C LEU A 394 -10.27 -10.49 3.05
N LYS A 395 -9.88 -11.73 2.68
CA LYS A 395 -9.12 -11.99 1.44
C LYS A 395 -9.92 -11.57 0.21
N LYS A 396 -11.19 -11.99 0.10
CA LYS A 396 -12.10 -11.59 -1.00
C LYS A 396 -12.23 -10.07 -1.12
N LEU A 397 -12.24 -9.35 0.01
CA LEU A 397 -12.30 -7.88 0.02
C LEU A 397 -10.98 -7.25 -0.46
N PHE A 398 -9.84 -7.72 0.04
CA PHE A 398 -8.53 -7.17 -0.32
C PHE A 398 -8.12 -7.51 -1.77
N GLU A 399 -8.55 -8.66 -2.30
CA GLU A 399 -8.39 -9.06 -3.72
C GLU A 399 -9.09 -8.11 -4.71
N THR A 400 -9.96 -7.21 -4.25
CA THR A 400 -10.56 -6.16 -5.12
C THR A 400 -9.58 -5.06 -5.51
N ASP A 401 -8.39 -5.01 -4.89
CA ASP A 401 -7.34 -4.04 -5.21
C ASP A 401 -6.38 -4.57 -6.28
N GLN A 402 -6.12 -3.76 -7.31
CA GLN A 402 -5.16 -4.09 -8.37
C GLN A 402 -3.71 -4.25 -7.87
N GLY A 403 -3.38 -3.71 -6.69
CA GLY A 403 -2.11 -3.89 -5.99
C GLY A 403 -2.19 -4.85 -4.81
N PHE A 404 -3.08 -5.85 -4.87
CA PHE A 404 -3.15 -6.92 -3.88
C PHE A 404 -1.94 -7.85 -3.99
N ASP A 405 -1.22 -8.04 -2.87
CA ASP A 405 -0.13 -9.00 -2.73
C ASP A 405 -0.55 -10.06 -1.68
N PRO A 406 -0.70 -11.35 -2.07
CA PRO A 406 -1.04 -12.43 -1.15
C PRO A 406 -0.06 -12.62 0.01
N GLN A 407 1.22 -12.29 -0.16
CA GLN A 407 2.26 -12.40 0.87
C GLN A 407 2.18 -11.27 1.89
N ILE A 408 1.89 -10.04 1.45
CA ILE A 408 1.60 -8.92 2.36
C ILE A 408 0.31 -9.21 3.14
N PHE A 409 -0.74 -9.69 2.45
CA PHE A 409 -1.99 -10.06 3.09
C PHE A 409 -1.83 -11.13 4.16
N GLU A 410 -1.09 -12.21 3.89
CA GLU A 410 -0.86 -13.26 4.89
C GLU A 410 -0.05 -12.75 6.11
N LYS A 411 0.85 -11.77 5.94
CA LYS A 411 1.50 -11.08 7.07
C LYS A 411 0.51 -10.28 7.91
N GLN A 412 -0.41 -9.53 7.28
CA GLN A 412 -1.49 -8.83 7.99
C GLN A 412 -2.38 -9.80 8.76
N MET A 413 -2.75 -10.93 8.14
CA MET A 413 -3.56 -11.97 8.78
C MET A 413 -2.81 -12.69 9.90
N SER A 414 -1.49 -12.81 9.83
CA SER A 414 -0.66 -13.38 10.90
C SER A 414 -0.60 -12.46 12.14
N VAL A 415 -0.63 -11.13 11.95
CA VAL A 415 -0.82 -10.17 13.03
C VAL A 415 -2.23 -10.28 13.61
N LEU A 416 -3.27 -10.29 12.77
CA LEU A 416 -4.67 -10.39 13.20
C LEU A 416 -4.95 -11.67 14.01
N ARG A 417 -4.42 -12.83 13.57
CA ARG A 417 -4.49 -14.10 14.32
C ARG A 417 -3.80 -14.00 15.68
N GLY A 418 -2.66 -13.32 15.76
CA GLY A 418 -1.97 -13.05 17.03
C GLY A 418 -2.74 -12.13 17.98
N GLN A 419 -3.42 -11.10 17.46
CA GLN A 419 -4.34 -10.27 18.26
C GLN A 419 -5.53 -11.08 18.78
N ILE A 420 -6.13 -11.92 17.93
CA ILE A 420 -7.23 -12.81 18.31
C ILE A 420 -6.83 -13.76 19.45
N LEU A 421 -5.64 -14.36 19.37
CA LEU A 421 -5.12 -15.24 20.43
C LEU A 421 -4.99 -14.51 21.78
N ASN A 422 -4.38 -13.32 21.79
CA ASN A 422 -4.23 -12.51 23.00
C ASN A 422 -5.60 -12.09 23.57
N LEU A 423 -6.55 -11.70 22.72
CA LEU A 423 -7.90 -11.34 23.13
C LEU A 423 -8.65 -12.55 23.73
N CYS A 424 -8.56 -13.72 23.10
CA CYS A 424 -9.15 -14.96 23.60
C CYS A 424 -8.63 -15.31 24.99
N GLN A 425 -7.31 -15.23 25.22
CA GLN A 425 -6.73 -15.43 26.55
C GLN A 425 -7.21 -14.37 27.56
N ALA A 426 -7.26 -13.09 27.18
CA ALA A 426 -7.73 -12.02 28.06
C ALA A 426 -9.19 -12.16 28.47
N LEU A 427 -10.08 -12.57 27.55
CA LEU A 427 -11.49 -12.82 27.84
C LEU A 427 -11.67 -14.07 28.72
N LYS A 428 -10.85 -15.11 28.56
CA LYS A 428 -10.83 -16.29 29.45
C LYS A 428 -10.41 -15.89 30.87
N GLU A 429 -9.30 -15.17 31.00
CA GLU A 429 -8.73 -14.71 32.28
C GLU A 429 -9.47 -13.53 32.92
N SER A 430 -10.54 -13.01 32.29
CA SER A 430 -11.32 -11.84 32.76
C SER A 430 -10.47 -10.59 33.00
N LYS A 431 -9.51 -10.35 32.09
CA LYS A 431 -8.67 -9.14 32.11
C LYS A 431 -9.44 -7.88 31.73
N SER A 432 -8.89 -6.72 32.05
CA SER A 432 -9.37 -5.42 31.54
C SER A 432 -8.73 -5.05 30.18
N PRO A 433 -9.32 -4.11 29.41
CA PRO A 433 -8.71 -3.57 28.20
C PRO A 433 -7.27 -3.06 28.40
N LEU A 434 -6.96 -2.45 29.54
CA LEU A 434 -5.61 -1.99 29.89
C LEU A 434 -4.64 -3.16 30.08
N GLN A 435 -5.07 -4.26 30.68
CA GLN A 435 -4.25 -5.47 30.84
C GLN A 435 -4.05 -6.19 29.49
N LEU A 436 -5.06 -6.17 28.61
CA LEU A 436 -4.98 -6.73 27.26
C LEU A 436 -3.90 -6.03 26.40
N VAL A 437 -3.82 -4.69 26.44
CA VAL A 437 -2.78 -3.95 25.69
C VAL A 437 -1.38 -4.04 26.31
N GLN A 438 -1.27 -4.56 27.54
CA GLN A 438 0.00 -4.88 28.20
C GLN A 438 0.50 -6.31 27.90
N MET A 439 -0.31 -7.15 27.25
CA MET A 439 0.13 -8.48 26.83
C MET A 439 1.19 -8.40 25.72
N PRO A 440 2.18 -9.32 25.69
CA PRO A 440 3.21 -9.32 24.66
C PRO A 440 2.58 -9.48 23.25
N PRO A 441 3.01 -8.71 22.24
CA PRO A 441 2.47 -8.83 20.90
C PRO A 441 2.81 -10.19 20.26
N MET A 442 1.78 -10.94 19.83
CA MET A 442 1.93 -12.26 19.19
C MET A 442 1.71 -12.17 17.68
N ILE A 443 2.32 -13.09 16.92
CA ILE A 443 2.11 -13.28 15.47
C ILE A 443 1.94 -14.78 15.23
N ILE A 444 0.99 -15.17 14.38
CA ILE A 444 0.71 -16.58 14.06
C ILE A 444 0.78 -16.78 12.54
N GLU A 445 1.93 -17.28 12.08
CA GLU A 445 2.15 -17.63 10.68
C GLU A 445 1.56 -19.01 10.37
N LYS A 446 0.89 -19.16 9.22
CA LYS A 446 0.52 -20.48 8.71
C LYS A 446 1.78 -21.20 8.25
N THR A 447 2.15 -22.30 8.90
CA THR A 447 3.21 -23.19 8.40
C THR A 447 2.81 -23.74 7.03
N LYS A 448 3.47 -23.25 5.97
CA LYS A 448 3.53 -24.00 4.71
C LYS A 448 4.29 -25.30 5.00
N GLU A 449 3.76 -26.43 4.53
CA GLU A 449 4.52 -27.67 4.43
C GLU A 449 5.60 -27.52 3.34
N HIS A 450 6.66 -26.77 3.66
CA HIS A 450 7.93 -26.96 2.97
C HIS A 450 8.47 -28.31 3.41
N MET A 451 8.53 -29.26 2.48
CA MET A 451 9.45 -30.38 2.59
C MET A 451 10.83 -29.80 2.90
N SER A 452 11.30 -30.05 4.12
CA SER A 452 12.56 -29.53 4.63
C SER A 452 13.71 -30.23 3.92
N HIS A 453 14.20 -29.64 2.83
CA HIS A 453 15.60 -29.86 2.49
C HIS A 453 16.47 -29.27 3.62
N PRO A 454 17.48 -30.00 4.11
CA PRO A 454 18.31 -29.53 5.21
C PRO A 454 18.97 -28.19 4.88
N GLN A 455 19.05 -27.30 5.86
CA GLN A 455 19.83 -26.07 5.74
C GLN A 455 21.33 -26.41 5.70
N GLU A 456 21.89 -26.52 4.50
CA GLU A 456 23.29 -26.19 4.30
C GLU A 456 23.43 -24.67 4.10
N HIS A 457 24.50 -24.12 4.66
CA HIS A 457 24.73 -22.68 4.75
C HIS A 457 25.22 -22.13 3.40
N ASN A 458 24.30 -22.01 2.43
CA ASN A 458 24.63 -21.61 1.06
C ASN A 458 25.27 -20.21 0.99
N ASP A 459 26.57 -20.18 0.64
CA ASP A 459 27.35 -18.96 0.40
C ASP A 459 26.83 -18.10 -0.78
N ILE A 460 25.90 -18.62 -1.56
CA ILE A 460 25.49 -18.09 -2.87
C ILE A 460 23.97 -18.17 -3.00
N VAL A 461 23.32 -17.02 -3.22
CA VAL A 461 21.89 -16.91 -3.53
C VAL A 461 21.72 -16.52 -4.99
N VAL A 462 20.76 -17.13 -5.69
CA VAL A 462 20.42 -16.83 -7.10
C VAL A 462 19.00 -16.31 -7.17
N ILE A 463 18.80 -15.20 -7.88
CA ILE A 463 17.53 -14.52 -8.11
C ILE A 463 17.26 -14.56 -9.62
N ASP A 464 16.48 -15.56 -10.02
CA ASP A 464 16.21 -16.04 -11.39
C ASP A 464 15.07 -15.25 -12.08
N GLU A 465 15.11 -15.16 -13.41
CA GLU A 465 14.12 -14.47 -14.24
C GLU A 465 12.74 -15.20 -14.31
N ALA A 466 12.66 -16.50 -14.02
CA ALA A 466 11.44 -17.29 -14.10
C ALA A 466 10.30 -16.86 -13.13
N TYR A 467 10.60 -16.02 -12.13
CA TYR A 467 9.61 -15.41 -11.23
C TYR A 467 9.22 -13.96 -11.62
N LEU A 468 9.81 -13.38 -12.67
CA LEU A 468 9.66 -11.95 -13.03
C LEU A 468 8.37 -11.59 -13.79
N ARG A 469 7.23 -12.16 -13.39
CA ARG A 469 5.95 -11.42 -13.49
C ARG A 469 5.68 -10.54 -12.27
N GLU A 470 6.38 -10.76 -11.16
CA GLU A 470 6.21 -10.04 -9.90
C GLU A 470 7.55 -9.40 -9.46
N ASN A 471 7.74 -8.11 -9.76
CA ASN A 471 8.98 -7.38 -9.40
C ASN A 471 9.23 -7.40 -7.88
N ASP A 472 8.17 -7.35 -7.06
CA ASP A 472 8.28 -7.19 -5.61
C ASP A 472 8.82 -8.43 -4.89
N TYR A 473 8.58 -9.63 -5.42
CA TYR A 473 9.14 -10.87 -4.84
C TYR A 473 10.66 -10.98 -5.06
N ALA A 474 11.15 -10.57 -6.23
CA ALA A 474 12.59 -10.50 -6.50
C ALA A 474 13.29 -9.45 -5.62
N VAL A 475 12.64 -8.30 -5.38
CA VAL A 475 13.10 -7.28 -4.41
C VAL A 475 13.14 -7.86 -3.00
N ALA A 476 12.08 -8.51 -2.53
CA ALA A 476 12.02 -9.09 -1.18
C ALA A 476 13.08 -10.20 -0.95
N GLN A 477 13.36 -11.03 -1.97
CA GLN A 477 14.46 -12.00 -1.91
C GLN A 477 15.84 -11.32 -1.88
N LEU A 478 16.04 -10.25 -2.65
CA LEU A 478 17.27 -9.47 -2.60
C LEU A 478 17.46 -8.82 -1.22
N GLU A 479 16.44 -8.16 -0.68
CA GLU A 479 16.47 -7.58 0.66
C GLU A 479 16.82 -8.62 1.73
N LYS A 480 16.18 -9.81 1.67
CA LYS A 480 16.50 -10.93 2.57
C LYS A 480 17.98 -11.35 2.45
N ALA A 481 18.48 -11.58 1.24
CA ALA A 481 19.87 -11.99 1.03
C ALA A 481 20.89 -10.91 1.47
N LEU A 482 20.55 -9.63 1.33
CA LEU A 482 21.35 -8.51 1.84
C LEU A 482 21.34 -8.45 3.39
N MET A 483 20.20 -8.74 4.04
CA MET A 483 20.08 -8.79 5.50
C MET A 483 20.82 -9.99 6.10
N GLU A 484 20.74 -11.16 5.44
CA GLU A 484 21.45 -12.41 5.81
C GLU A 484 22.96 -12.33 5.51
N LYS A 485 23.42 -11.30 4.79
CA LYS A 485 24.82 -11.05 4.42
C LYS A 485 25.46 -12.18 3.61
N CYS A 486 24.69 -12.75 2.68
CA CYS A 486 25.16 -13.81 1.79
C CYS A 486 26.45 -13.39 1.06
N SER A 487 27.44 -14.29 1.00
CA SER A 487 28.77 -14.01 0.44
C SER A 487 28.69 -13.56 -1.03
N TYR A 488 27.82 -14.19 -1.82
CA TYR A 488 27.47 -13.78 -3.18
C TYR A 488 25.95 -13.78 -3.40
N ILE A 489 25.48 -12.81 -4.18
CA ILE A 489 24.10 -12.71 -4.66
C ILE A 489 24.16 -12.57 -6.18
N ILE A 490 23.48 -13.45 -6.90
CA ILE A 490 23.48 -13.51 -8.36
C ILE A 490 22.08 -13.06 -8.82
N ILE A 491 22.01 -11.93 -9.52
CA ILE A 491 20.75 -11.33 -9.97
C ILE A 491 20.69 -11.48 -11.49
N GLU A 492 19.75 -12.28 -11.99
CA GLU A 492 19.48 -12.41 -13.42
C GLU A 492 18.60 -11.26 -13.95
N SER A 493 17.58 -10.87 -13.16
CA SER A 493 16.69 -9.75 -13.45
C SER A 493 17.44 -8.49 -13.89
N THR A 494 17.36 -8.16 -15.18
CA THR A 494 18.08 -7.01 -15.74
C THR A 494 17.67 -5.68 -15.09
N VAL A 495 16.40 -5.54 -14.70
CA VAL A 495 15.88 -4.33 -14.03
C VAL A 495 16.43 -4.21 -12.61
N LEU A 496 16.27 -5.25 -11.78
CA LEU A 496 16.72 -5.25 -10.39
C LEU A 496 18.25 -5.17 -10.29
N ALA A 497 18.96 -5.88 -11.17
CA ALA A 497 20.41 -5.82 -11.30
C ALA A 497 20.90 -4.40 -11.61
N ASN A 498 20.24 -3.69 -12.54
CA ASN A 498 20.59 -2.31 -12.87
C ASN A 498 20.27 -1.33 -11.73
N GLN A 499 19.20 -1.54 -10.96
CA GLN A 499 18.90 -0.74 -9.76
C GLN A 499 19.97 -0.94 -8.66
N ALA A 500 20.29 -2.18 -8.31
CA ALA A 500 21.31 -2.51 -7.30
C ALA A 500 22.70 -1.98 -7.72
N LYS A 501 23.08 -2.19 -8.98
CA LYS A 501 24.30 -1.62 -9.58
C LYS A 501 24.30 -0.09 -9.58
N GLY A 502 23.15 0.53 -9.80
CA GLY A 502 22.95 1.98 -9.71
C GLY A 502 23.21 2.51 -8.31
N SER A 503 22.59 1.92 -7.28
CA SER A 503 22.82 2.27 -5.86
C SER A 503 24.31 2.13 -5.49
N ILE A 504 24.93 1.00 -5.83
CA ILE A 504 26.37 0.76 -5.58
C ILE A 504 27.25 1.77 -6.32
N SER A 505 26.89 2.16 -7.55
CA SER A 505 27.59 3.19 -8.33
C SER A 505 27.51 4.57 -7.66
N ILE A 506 26.35 4.95 -7.13
CA ILE A 506 26.14 6.22 -6.41
C ILE A 506 27.00 6.28 -5.14
N GLY A 507 27.00 5.22 -4.32
CA GLY A 507 27.89 5.13 -3.16
C GLY A 507 29.37 5.19 -3.54
N ASN A 508 29.76 4.47 -4.60
CA ASN A 508 31.11 4.50 -5.14
C ASN A 508 31.54 5.90 -5.59
N PHE A 509 30.65 6.65 -6.25
CA PHE A 509 30.87 8.03 -6.65
C PHE A 509 31.04 8.95 -5.43
N LEU A 510 30.08 8.96 -4.51
CA LEU A 510 30.11 9.80 -3.30
C LEU A 510 31.38 9.58 -2.46
N HIS A 511 31.80 8.32 -2.30
CA HIS A 511 33.05 7.97 -1.63
C HIS A 511 34.28 8.54 -2.36
N ARG A 512 34.41 8.26 -3.65
CA ARG A 512 35.57 8.70 -4.45
C ARG A 512 35.66 10.22 -4.50
N THR A 513 34.54 10.91 -4.69
CA THR A 513 34.48 12.38 -4.69
C THR A 513 34.91 12.94 -3.34
N ALA A 514 34.41 12.41 -2.21
CA ALA A 514 34.84 12.84 -0.88
C ALA A 514 36.35 12.66 -0.65
N VAL A 515 36.91 11.49 -0.99
CA VAL A 515 38.35 11.19 -0.82
C VAL A 515 39.24 12.03 -1.74
N LEU A 516 38.90 12.14 -3.03
CA LEU A 516 39.68 12.87 -4.02
C LEU A 516 39.69 14.37 -3.71
N PHE A 517 38.51 14.97 -3.47
CA PHE A 517 38.40 16.40 -3.19
C PHE A 517 38.94 16.74 -1.81
N GLY A 518 38.79 15.87 -0.81
CA GLY A 518 39.40 16.07 0.52
C GLY A 518 40.93 16.05 0.46
N SER A 519 41.51 15.11 -0.29
CA SER A 519 42.96 15.04 -0.52
C SER A 519 43.47 16.24 -1.34
N ALA A 520 42.75 16.61 -2.41
CA ALA A 520 43.09 17.77 -3.23
C ALA A 520 43.01 19.08 -2.44
N THR A 521 42.08 19.22 -1.51
CA THR A 521 41.98 20.38 -0.59
C THR A 521 43.29 20.56 0.18
N VAL A 522 43.83 19.51 0.79
CA VAL A 522 45.10 19.57 1.55
C VAL A 522 46.26 19.98 0.64
N ILE A 523 46.35 19.38 -0.56
CA ILE A 523 47.40 19.69 -1.54
C ILE A 523 47.32 21.16 -1.98
N ILE A 524 46.14 21.66 -2.35
CA ILE A 524 45.96 23.03 -2.83
C ILE A 524 46.24 24.05 -1.72
N ILE A 525 45.88 23.77 -0.46
CA ILE A 525 46.22 24.64 0.68
C ILE A 525 47.73 24.72 0.88
N CYS A 526 48.47 23.62 0.68
CA CYS A 526 49.93 23.59 0.81
C CYS A 526 50.67 24.31 -0.33
N TYR A 527 50.27 24.09 -1.59
CA TYR A 527 50.99 24.63 -2.77
C TYR A 527 50.44 25.97 -3.28
N PHE A 528 49.14 26.23 -3.13
CA PHE A 528 48.46 27.43 -3.64
C PHE A 528 47.57 28.09 -2.57
N PRO A 529 48.13 28.49 -1.40
CA PRO A 529 47.37 28.97 -0.25
C PRO A 529 46.53 30.23 -0.49
N ASN A 530 46.83 31.01 -1.54
CA ASN A 530 46.25 32.32 -1.81
C ASN A 530 44.95 32.27 -2.63
N LEU A 531 44.38 31.09 -2.87
CA LEU A 531 43.15 30.89 -3.66
C LEU A 531 41.98 30.36 -2.80
N PRO A 532 41.42 31.16 -1.87
CA PRO A 532 40.42 30.70 -0.90
C PRO A 532 39.14 30.14 -1.53
N ILE A 533 38.70 30.72 -2.66
CA ILE A 533 37.52 30.24 -3.39
C ILE A 533 37.76 28.83 -3.95
N VAL A 534 38.98 28.53 -4.42
CA VAL A 534 39.32 27.25 -5.07
C VAL A 534 39.39 26.13 -4.04
N TRP A 535 40.18 26.27 -2.98
CA TRP A 535 40.22 25.21 -1.95
C TRP A 535 38.92 25.14 -1.14
N GLY A 536 38.20 26.25 -0.96
CA GLY A 536 36.91 26.28 -0.24
C GLY A 536 35.78 25.53 -0.97
N THR A 537 35.66 25.68 -2.29
CA THR A 537 34.66 24.96 -3.11
C THR A 537 34.96 23.47 -3.20
N ILE A 538 36.23 23.09 -3.34
CA ILE A 538 36.68 21.70 -3.35
C ILE A 538 36.43 21.05 -1.98
N TYR A 539 36.74 21.74 -0.88
CA TYR A 539 36.44 21.29 0.49
C TYR A 539 34.93 21.10 0.71
N GLY A 540 34.10 22.08 0.34
CA GLY A 540 32.64 21.98 0.47
C GLY A 540 32.06 20.78 -0.29
N THR A 541 32.55 20.53 -1.50
CA THR A 541 32.16 19.36 -2.31
C THR A 541 32.54 18.04 -1.62
N SER A 542 33.73 17.96 -1.01
CA SER A 542 34.16 16.81 -0.21
C SER A 542 33.27 16.58 1.01
N LEU A 543 32.98 17.64 1.77
CA LEU A 543 32.16 17.59 2.98
C LEU A 543 30.71 17.14 2.68
N VAL A 544 30.08 17.72 1.66
CA VAL A 544 28.72 17.36 1.22
C VAL A 544 28.68 15.91 0.73
N SER A 545 29.67 15.48 -0.07
CA SER A 545 29.76 14.09 -0.55
C SER A 545 29.92 13.10 0.61
N CYS A 546 30.69 13.47 1.64
CA CYS A 546 30.83 12.67 2.86
C CYS A 546 29.52 12.60 3.67
N ALA A 547 28.83 13.73 3.85
CA ALA A 547 27.55 13.79 4.56
C ALA A 547 26.47 12.96 3.87
N LEU A 548 26.34 13.04 2.53
CA LEU A 548 25.41 12.23 1.75
C LEU A 548 25.74 10.73 1.84
N TYR A 549 27.02 10.36 1.83
CA TYR A 549 27.45 8.98 2.04
C TYR A 549 27.08 8.47 3.44
N TRP A 550 27.40 9.22 4.49
CA TRP A 550 27.18 8.79 5.87
C TRP A 550 25.71 8.81 6.29
N CYS A 551 24.96 9.85 5.93
CA CYS A 551 23.56 9.98 6.33
C CYS A 551 22.60 9.20 5.42
N GLY A 552 22.92 9.05 4.14
CA GLY A 552 22.15 8.28 3.17
C GLY A 552 22.72 6.88 2.97
N TRP A 553 23.63 6.74 2.00
CA TRP A 553 24.01 5.45 1.41
C TRP A 553 24.55 4.42 2.41
N SER A 554 25.35 4.82 3.39
CA SER A 554 25.98 3.91 4.36
C SER A 554 25.03 3.30 5.41
N ARG A 555 23.72 3.57 5.29
CA ARG A 555 22.63 2.92 6.03
C ARG A 555 21.87 1.88 5.20
N ASP A 556 22.08 1.85 3.89
CA ASP A 556 21.51 0.88 2.98
C ASP A 556 22.26 -0.47 3.12
N PRO A 557 21.58 -1.63 3.22
CA PRO A 557 22.23 -2.94 3.20
C PRO A 557 23.14 -3.16 1.98
N CYS A 558 22.81 -2.59 0.82
CA CYS A 558 23.64 -2.61 -0.39
C CYS A 558 25.02 -1.96 -0.19
N SER A 559 25.22 -1.13 0.84
CA SER A 559 26.52 -0.52 1.11
C SER A 559 27.62 -1.54 1.39
N HIS A 560 27.23 -2.72 1.89
CA HIS A 560 28.11 -3.85 2.16
C HIS A 560 28.37 -4.75 0.93
N TYR A 561 28.00 -4.31 -0.28
CA TYR A 561 28.14 -5.10 -1.50
C TYR A 561 28.88 -4.33 -2.59
N GLN A 562 29.61 -5.04 -3.44
CA GLN A 562 30.21 -4.53 -4.67
C GLN A 562 29.91 -5.48 -5.83
N VAL A 563 29.82 -4.92 -7.05
CA VAL A 563 29.67 -5.72 -8.27
C VAL A 563 31.00 -6.41 -8.57
N GLU A 564 31.00 -7.74 -8.59
CA GLU A 564 32.21 -8.52 -8.90
C GLU A 564 32.42 -8.51 -10.43
N THR A 565 33.56 -7.96 -10.86
CA THR A 565 33.92 -7.83 -12.28
C THR A 565 35.07 -8.74 -12.69
N ASN A 566 35.64 -9.52 -11.76
CA ASN A 566 36.74 -10.42 -12.08
C ASN A 566 36.26 -11.66 -12.83
N ARG A 567 36.42 -11.61 -14.15
CA ARG A 567 36.05 -12.67 -15.09
C ARG A 567 36.59 -14.06 -14.71
N GLN A 568 37.82 -14.18 -14.21
CA GLN A 568 38.39 -15.49 -13.84
C GLN A 568 37.67 -16.14 -12.65
N LYS A 569 37.30 -15.34 -11.64
CA LYS A 569 36.54 -15.82 -10.48
C LYS A 569 35.11 -16.21 -10.85
N LEU A 570 34.49 -15.42 -11.73
CA LEU A 570 33.16 -15.72 -12.24
C LEU A 570 33.19 -17.03 -13.07
N GLU A 571 34.19 -17.22 -13.94
CA GLU A 571 34.40 -18.47 -14.71
C GLU A 571 34.70 -19.71 -13.85
N GLU A 572 35.20 -19.51 -12.62
CA GLU A 572 35.37 -20.57 -11.62
C GLU A 572 34.05 -20.86 -10.89
N MET A 573 33.29 -19.83 -10.48
CA MET A 573 31.97 -19.98 -9.85
C MET A 573 30.94 -20.64 -10.78
N TRP A 574 30.88 -20.21 -12.05
CA TRP A 574 29.97 -20.79 -13.05
C TRP A 574 30.23 -22.28 -13.26
N ARG A 575 31.51 -22.71 -13.22
CA ARG A 575 31.91 -24.12 -13.34
C ARG A 575 31.57 -24.99 -12.12
N ARG A 576 31.62 -24.44 -10.90
CA ARG A 576 31.33 -25.21 -9.68
C ARG A 576 29.83 -25.43 -9.44
N ASN A 577 29.00 -24.47 -9.84
CA ASN A 577 27.60 -24.41 -9.42
C ASN A 577 26.58 -24.66 -10.56
N SER A 578 27.05 -25.09 -11.74
CA SER A 578 26.19 -25.34 -12.93
C SER A 578 25.37 -24.13 -13.41
N LEU A 579 25.82 -22.91 -13.11
CA LEU A 579 25.11 -21.65 -13.39
C LEU A 579 25.30 -21.14 -14.84
N SER A 580 25.73 -22.02 -15.76
CA SER A 580 26.08 -21.67 -17.15
C SER A 580 24.88 -21.39 -18.07
N LEU A 581 23.66 -21.42 -17.54
CA LEU A 581 22.41 -21.18 -18.26
C LEU A 581 21.87 -19.76 -18.10
N LEU A 582 22.35 -18.99 -17.11
CA LEU A 582 21.84 -17.65 -16.79
C LEU A 582 22.26 -16.60 -17.84
N ILE A 583 21.33 -15.75 -18.27
CA ILE A 583 21.58 -14.78 -19.37
C ILE A 583 22.09 -13.45 -18.80
N ASN A 584 23.40 -13.20 -18.88
CA ASN A 584 24.07 -11.96 -18.42
C ASN A 584 23.80 -11.55 -16.95
N PRO A 585 23.91 -12.45 -15.95
CA PRO A 585 23.62 -12.12 -14.56
C PRO A 585 24.62 -11.11 -13.96
N VAL A 586 24.14 -10.25 -13.06
CA VAL A 586 24.98 -9.38 -12.24
C VAL A 586 25.27 -10.05 -10.91
N VAL A 587 26.55 -10.22 -10.59
CA VAL A 587 27.00 -10.82 -9.33
C VAL A 587 27.40 -9.71 -8.35
N LEU A 588 26.69 -9.64 -7.23
CA LEU A 588 27.06 -8.87 -6.06
C LEU A 588 27.87 -9.74 -5.12
N ARG A 589 28.94 -9.19 -4.56
CA ARG A 589 29.79 -9.84 -3.57
C ARG A 589 29.80 -9.03 -2.28
N TYR A 590 29.65 -9.70 -1.15
CA TYR A 590 29.75 -9.06 0.15
C TYR A 590 31.18 -8.55 0.42
N GLN A 591 31.26 -7.25 0.74
CA GLN A 591 32.48 -6.57 1.14
C GLN A 591 32.16 -5.57 2.24
N ASN A 592 32.70 -5.79 3.45
CA ASN A 592 32.46 -4.93 4.60
C ASN A 592 32.89 -3.47 4.34
N ASP A 593 31.95 -2.53 4.39
CA ASP A 593 32.19 -1.10 4.12
C ASP A 593 32.88 -0.34 5.26
N ARG A 594 32.96 -0.91 6.46
CA ARG A 594 33.59 -0.26 7.64
C ARG A 594 35.00 0.33 7.37
N PRO A 595 36.00 -0.40 6.83
CA PRO A 595 37.32 0.17 6.52
C PRO A 595 37.29 1.31 5.50
N ARG A 596 36.33 1.28 4.57
CA ARG A 596 36.17 2.30 3.53
C ARG A 596 35.58 3.58 4.10
N ARG A 597 34.58 3.45 4.98
CA ARG A 597 34.00 4.54 5.79
C ARG A 597 35.01 5.22 6.69
N THR A 598 35.83 4.45 7.42
CA THR A 598 36.84 5.02 8.31
C THR A 598 37.90 5.77 7.50
N PHE A 599 38.38 5.21 6.39
CA PHE A 599 39.33 5.88 5.50
C PHE A 599 38.78 7.21 4.95
N GLN A 600 37.54 7.23 4.44
CA GLN A 600 36.88 8.45 3.96
C GLN A 600 36.76 9.50 5.07
N MET A 601 36.32 9.10 6.27
CA MET A 601 36.17 10.02 7.39
C MET A 601 37.53 10.63 7.81
N LEU A 602 38.60 9.83 7.84
CA LEU A 602 39.96 10.30 8.17
C LEU A 602 40.44 11.38 7.18
N ILE A 603 40.22 11.19 5.88
CA ILE A 603 40.59 12.18 4.85
C ILE A 603 39.79 13.48 5.01
N VAL A 604 38.48 13.38 5.28
CA VAL A 604 37.62 14.56 5.47
C VAL A 604 38.01 15.30 6.74
N VAL A 605 38.20 14.61 7.87
CA VAL A 605 38.67 15.21 9.14
C VAL A 605 40.04 15.89 8.98
N ALA A 606 40.99 15.25 8.28
CA ALA A 606 42.29 15.85 8.00
C ALA A 606 42.14 17.14 7.16
N SER A 607 41.36 17.10 6.08
CA SER A 607 41.11 18.29 5.24
C SER A 607 40.40 19.41 6.00
N THR A 608 39.44 19.09 6.88
CA THR A 608 38.78 20.07 7.77
C THR A 608 39.81 20.71 8.71
N ALA A 609 40.71 19.95 9.32
CA ALA A 609 41.75 20.50 10.20
C ALA A 609 42.68 21.47 9.47
N PHE A 610 43.11 21.15 8.25
CA PHE A 610 43.93 22.05 7.42
C PHE A 610 43.18 23.34 7.03
N VAL A 611 41.90 23.24 6.65
CA VAL A 611 41.04 24.42 6.36
C VAL A 611 40.90 25.30 7.59
N VAL A 612 40.56 24.73 8.75
CA VAL A 612 40.40 25.46 10.02
C VAL A 612 41.70 26.16 10.41
N LEU A 613 42.85 25.46 10.38
CA LEU A 613 44.17 26.04 10.66
C LEU A 613 44.55 27.16 9.67
N LYS A 614 44.10 27.10 8.41
CA LYS A 614 44.34 28.16 7.43
C LYS A 614 43.46 29.38 7.69
N CYS A 615 42.18 29.18 8.05
CA CYS A 615 41.28 30.27 8.45
C CYS A 615 41.76 30.99 9.72
N PHE A 616 42.24 30.25 10.73
CA PHE A 616 42.84 30.83 11.94
C PHE A 616 44.18 31.56 11.74
N LYS A 617 44.79 31.47 10.54
CA LYS A 617 45.97 32.25 10.12
C LYS A 617 45.62 33.38 9.14
N LEU A 618 44.34 33.57 8.83
CA LEU A 618 43.79 34.65 8.01
C LEU A 618 42.97 35.66 8.84
N LEU A 619 42.56 35.24 10.04
CA LEU A 619 42.21 36.08 11.18
C LEU A 619 43.50 36.54 11.90
#